data_AF-A0A352FNB8-F1
#
_entry.id   AF-A0A352FNB8-F1
#
_cell.length_a   1.000
_cell.length_b   1.000
_cell.length_c   1.000
_cell.angle_alpha   90.00
_cell.angle_beta   90.00
_cell.angle_gamma   90.00
#
_symmetry.space_group_name_H-M   'P 1'
#
loop_
_entity.id
_entity.type
_entity.pdbx_description
1 polymer ?
#
loop_
_entity_poly.entity_id
_entity_poly.type
_entity_poly.pdbx_seq_one_letter_code
_entity_poly.pdbx_strand_id
1 'polypeptide(L)' 'MPLVQLVVVLIVVGVLLWLVNRFIPMDGKIKSILNVVVVIAVVLWLLNVFGFLGSLSKIRVGK' A
#
# COMPACT_ATOMS: atom_id res chain seq x y z
N MET A 1 9.80 6.79 -9.50
CA MET A 1 10.52 5.78 -8.69
C MET A 1 10.90 4.61 -9.59
N PRO A 2 12.13 4.06 -9.50
CA PRO A 2 12.50 2.86 -10.25
C PRO A 2 11.50 1.74 -9.91
N LEU A 3 11.09 0.94 -10.90
CA LEU A 3 10.09 -0.14 -10.75
C LEU A 3 10.40 -1.05 -9.54
N VAL A 4 11.68 -1.24 -9.26
CA VAL A 4 12.21 -1.97 -8.10
C VAL A 4 11.67 -1.43 -6.77
N GLN A 5 11.58 -0.12 -6.59
CA GLN A 5 11.10 0.49 -5.35
C GLN A 5 9.60 0.23 -5.15
N LEU A 6 8.80 0.18 -6.22
CA LEU A 6 7.37 -0.15 -6.13
C LEU A 6 7.16 -1.61 -5.73
N VAL A 7 7.95 -2.52 -6.31
CA VAL A 7 7.94 -3.95 -5.94
C VAL A 7 8.34 -4.14 -4.48
N VAL A 8 9.40 -3.47 -4.04
CA VAL A 8 9.88 -3.54 -2.64
C VAL A 8 8.79 -3.05 -1.68
N VAL A 9 8.09 -1.96 -1.98
CA VAL A 9 7.04 -1.49 -1.06
C VAL A 9 5.81 -2.40 -1.06
N LEU A 10 5.41 -2.99 -2.20
CA LEU A 10 4.37 -4.03 -2.23
C LEU A 10 4.72 -5.23 -1.34
N ILE A 11 5.98 -5.67 -1.37
CA ILE A 11 6.47 -6.75 -0.50
C ILE A 11 6.41 -6.32 0.97
N VAL A 12 6.90 -5.11 1.31
CA VAL A 12 6.89 -4.60 2.69
C VAL A 12 5.45 -4.48 3.23
N VAL A 13 4.52 -3.95 2.43
CA VAL A 13 3.10 -3.83 2.79
C VAL A 13 2.47 -5.22 2.98
N GLY A 14 2.75 -6.16 2.07
CA GLY A 14 2.24 -7.54 2.17
C GLY A 14 2.76 -8.27 3.42
N VAL A 15 4.05 -8.10 3.75
CA VAL A 15 4.67 -8.67 4.95
C VAL A 15 4.09 -8.04 6.22
N LEU A 16 3.89 -6.72 6.27
CA LEU A 16 3.25 -6.02 7.39
C LEU A 16 1.83 -6.53 7.63
N LEU A 17 1.02 -6.63 6.58
CA LEU A 17 -0.33 -7.19 6.65
C LEU A 17 -0.34 -8.62 7.19
N TRP A 18 0.56 -9.45 6.68
CA TRP A 18 0.70 -10.83 7.11
C TRP A 18 1.10 -10.94 8.58
N LEU A 19 2.05 -10.10 9.04
CA LEU A 19 2.49 -10.03 10.42
C LEU A 19 1.34 -9.64 11.36
N VAL A 20 0.58 -8.61 11.00
CA VAL A 20 -0.54 -8.15 11.82
C VAL A 20 -1.62 -9.23 11.93
N ASN A 21 -1.93 -9.96 10.85
CA ASN A 21 -2.91 -11.06 10.87
C ASN A 21 -2.39 -12.34 11.57
N ARG A 22 -1.06 -12.56 11.59
CA ARG A 22 -0.43 -13.77 12.17
C ARG A 22 -0.14 -13.64 13.66
N PHE A 23 0.29 -12.46 14.11
CA PHE A 23 0.82 -12.28 15.47
C PHE A 23 -0.19 -11.70 16.46
N ILE A 24 -1.31 -11.12 15.99
CA ILE A 24 -2.36 -10.61 16.86
C ILE A 24 -3.54 -11.59 16.82
N PRO A 25 -3.70 -12.47 17.82
CA PRO A 25 -4.91 -13.28 17.96
C PRO A 25 -6.06 -12.35 18.35
N MET A 26 -6.76 -11.84 17.35
CA MET A 26 -7.91 -10.94 17.52
C MET A 26 -9.21 -11.73 17.50
N ASP A 27 -10.14 -11.38 18.39
CA ASP A 27 -11.52 -11.84 18.31
C ASP A 27 -12.13 -11.56 16.93
N GLY A 28 -12.98 -12.46 16.44
CA GLY A 28 -13.46 -12.47 15.05
C GLY A 28 -14.05 -11.15 14.56
N LYS A 29 -14.70 -10.36 15.44
CA LYS A 29 -15.21 -9.02 15.10
C LYS A 29 -14.09 -7.99 14.89
N ILE A 30 -13.07 -8.00 15.75
CA ILE A 30 -11.95 -7.04 15.68
C ILE A 30 -11.05 -7.37 14.49
N LYS A 31 -10.86 -8.66 14.19
CA LYS A 31 -10.13 -9.13 13.00
C LYS A 31 -10.72 -8.61 11.69
N SER A 32 -12.05 -8.61 11.58
CA SER A 32 -12.75 -8.12 10.39
C SER A 32 -12.54 -6.61 10.19
N ILE A 33 -12.71 -5.82 11.25
CA ILE A 33 -12.50 -4.36 11.22
C ILE A 33 -11.06 -4.03 10.83
N LEU A 34 -10.08 -4.69 11.44
CA LEU A 34 -8.68 -4.41 11.17
C LEU A 34 -8.28 -4.79 9.74
N ASN A 35 -8.75 -5.93 9.22
CA ASN A 35 -8.47 -6.30 7.83
C ASN A 35 -9.07 -5.29 6.84
N VAL A 36 -10.31 -4.83 7.08
CA VAL A 36 -10.95 -3.81 6.24
C VAL A 36 -10.17 -2.50 6.26
N VAL A 37 -9.76 -2.02 7.44
CA VAL A 37 -8.98 -0.78 7.59
C VAL A 37 -7.65 -0.88 6.86
N VAL A 38 -6.93 -2.00 7.01
CA VAL A 38 -5.62 -2.16 6.38
C VAL A 38 -5.76 -2.29 4.87
N VAL A 39 -6.76 -3.02 4.36
CA VAL A 39 -7.04 -3.09 2.92
C VAL A 39 -7.35 -1.70 2.35
N ILE A 40 -8.17 -0.89 3.03
CA ILE A 40 -8.46 0.49 2.60
C ILE A 40 -7.19 1.34 2.59
N ALA A 41 -6.35 1.27 3.62
CA ALA A 41 -5.09 1.99 3.69
C ALA A 41 -4.14 1.61 2.53
N VAL A 42 -4.06 0.32 2.20
CA VAL A 42 -3.26 -0.17 1.06
C VAL A 42 -3.82 0.31 -0.28
N VAL A 43 -5.14 0.30 -0.47
CA VAL A 43 -5.77 0.80 -1.70
C VAL A 43 -5.53 2.30 -1.87
N LEU A 44 -5.72 3.11 -0.82
CA LEU A 44 -5.44 4.55 -0.85
C LEU A 44 -3.96 4.84 -1.11
N TRP A 45 -3.07 4.05 -0.51
CA TRP A 45 -1.63 4.15 -0.74
C TRP A 45 -1.26 3.78 -2.18
N LEU A 46 -1.81 2.69 -2.73
CA LEU A 46 -1.62 2.32 -4.13
C LEU A 46 -2.13 3.41 -5.07
N LEU A 47 -3.31 3.99 -4.84
CA LEU A 47 -3.84 5.10 -5.65
C LEU A 47 -2.90 6.32 -5.65
N ASN A 48 -2.28 6.62 -4.50
CA ASN A 48 -1.30 7.70 -4.38
C ASN A 48 0.00 7.39 -5.15
N VAL A 49 0.49 6.14 -5.06
CA VAL A 49 1.74 5.66 -5.66
C VAL A 49 1.65 5.43 -7.16
N PHE A 50 0.54 4.87 -7.65
CA PHE A 50 0.23 4.77 -9.08
C PHE A 50 0.05 6.14 -9.73
N GLY A 51 -0.03 7.20 -8.92
CA GLY A 51 0.37 8.51 -9.38
C GLY A 51 -0.67 9.13 -10.30
N PHE A 52 -1.80 9.52 -9.71
CA PHE A 52 -2.41 10.81 -10.08
C PHE A 52 -1.38 11.96 -9.98
N LEU A 53 -0.34 11.80 -9.13
CA LEU A 53 0.79 12.74 -8.97
C LEU A 53 2.10 12.33 -9.69
N GLY A 54 2.21 11.11 -10.19
CA GLY A 54 3.43 10.58 -10.83
C GLY A 54 3.49 10.78 -12.35
N SER A 55 2.33 10.89 -13.02
CA SER A 55 2.26 11.17 -14.46
C SER A 55 2.66 12.62 -14.79
N LEU A 56 2.47 13.56 -13.86
CA LEU A 56 2.85 14.96 -14.04
C LEU A 56 4.38 15.19 -13.96
N SER A 57 5.13 14.35 -13.24
CA SER A 57 6.59 14.52 -13.12
C SER A 57 7.38 14.00 -14.34
N LYS A 58 6.73 13.30 -15.29
CA LYS A 58 7.34 12.89 -16.57
C LYS A 58 6.99 13.82 -17.74
N ILE A 59 6.16 14.84 -17.53
CA ILE A 59 5.94 15.90 -18.51
C ILE A 59 6.99 16.98 -18.26
N ARG A 60 8.18 16.75 -18.79
CA ARG A 60 9.19 17.80 -18.98
C ARG A 60 8.74 18.66 -20.15
N VAL A 61 7.78 19.56 -19.90
CA VAL A 61 7.53 20.72 -20.78
C VAL A 61 8.65 21.71 -20.49
N GLY A 62 9.52 21.92 -21.48
CA GLY A 62 10.59 22.90 -21.43
C GLY A 62 11.84 22.46 -22.17
N LYS A 63 11.86 22.72 -23.48
CA LYS A 63 13.00 23.35 -24.12
C LYS A 63 12.62 24.81 -24.32
#